data_AF-B0MM51-F1
#
_entry.id   AF-B0MM51-F1
#
_cell.length_a   1.000
_cell.length_b   1.000
_cell.length_c   1.000
_cell.angle_alpha   90.00
_cell.angle_beta   90.00
_cell.angle_gamma   90.00
#
_symmetry.space_group_name_H-M   'P 1'
#
loop_
_entity.id
_entity.type
_entity.pdbx_description
1 polymer ?
#
loop_
_entity_poly.entity_id
_entity_poly.type
_entity_poly.pdbx_seq_one_letter_code
_entity_poly.pdbx_strand_id
1 'polypeptide(L)'
;MALIQVTPDLLNSKANELRGLKAQHDEAMSKMRTLILGLNEVFKGDAQDALVAKYESMQPTFNNFSQMLEEYAKLLNTSAQKFQETDQSLQTSINGFGN
;
A
#
# COMPACT_ATOMS: atom_id res chain seq x y z
N MET A 1 29.66 11.48 1.05
CA MET A 1 28.82 10.36 0.61
C MET A 1 27.83 10.09 1.72
N ALA A 2 26.54 10.40 1.54
CA ALA A 2 25.55 9.99 2.53
C ALA A 2 25.46 8.47 2.44
N LEU A 3 26.00 7.75 3.44
CA LEU A 3 25.56 6.38 3.68
C LEU A 3 24.06 6.51 3.93
N ILE A 4 23.23 6.13 2.96
CA ILE A 4 21.83 5.89 3.26
C ILE A 4 21.88 4.65 4.16
N GLN A 5 21.89 4.87 5.48
CA GLN A 5 21.61 3.84 6.47
C GLN A 5 20.15 3.47 6.31
N VAL A 6 19.86 2.67 5.29
CA VAL A 6 18.58 1.99 5.16
C VAL A 6 18.56 0.95 6.27
N THR A 7 17.98 1.30 7.41
CA THR A 7 17.74 0.35 8.49
C THR A 7 16.48 -0.47 8.18
N PRO A 8 16.40 -1.73 8.66
CA PRO A 8 15.16 -2.50 8.60
C PRO A 8 13.96 -1.72 9.17
N ASP A 9 14.16 -0.94 10.23
CA ASP A 9 13.14 -0.10 10.84
C ASP A 9 12.62 0.99 9.89
N LEU A 10 13.51 1.66 9.15
CA LEU A 10 13.10 2.66 8.17
C LEU A 10 12.26 2.03 7.06
N LEU A 11 12.67 0.86 6.56
CA LEU A 11 11.91 0.14 5.52
C LEU A 11 10.54 -0.31 6.01
N ASN A 12 10.45 -0.84 7.24
CA ASN A 12 9.19 -1.21 7.87
C ASN A 12 8.29 0.02 8.08
N SER A 13 8.85 1.15 8.53
CA SER A 13 8.11 2.41 8.66
C SER A 13 7.52 2.84 7.32
N LYS A 14 8.31 2.82 6.25
CA LYS A 14 7.86 3.20 4.90
C LYS A 14 6.82 2.23 4.33
N ALA A 15 6.93 0.94 4.63
CA ALA A 15 5.90 -0.04 4.29
C ALA A 15 4.57 0.27 5.00
N ASN A 16 4.62 0.68 6.27
CA ASN A 16 3.42 1.07 7.02
C ASN A 16 2.81 2.38 6.49
N GLU A 17 3.63 3.36 6.09
CA GLU A 17 3.15 4.56 5.40
C GLU A 17 2.39 4.21 4.11
N LEU A 18 2.92 3.29 3.29
CA LEU A 18 2.22 2.81 2.08
C LEU A 18 0.89 2.13 2.39
N ARG A 19 0.83 1.30 3.44
CA ARG A 19 -0.44 0.70 3.89
C ARG A 19 -1.43 1.75 4.40
N GLY A 20 -0.94 2.81 5.02
CA GLY A 20 -1.76 3.97 5.41
C GLY A 20 -2.37 4.66 4.19
N LEU A 21 -1.58 4.90 3.14
CA LEU A 21 -2.08 5.46 1.88
C LEU A 21 -3.11 4.53 1.21
N LYS A 22 -2.88 3.22 1.27
CA LYS A 22 -3.84 2.22 0.78
C LYS A 22 -5.18 2.33 1.52
N ALA A 23 -5.14 2.40 2.85
CA ALA A 23 -6.35 2.54 3.66
C ALA A 23 -7.12 3.83 3.34
N GLN A 24 -6.41 4.96 3.19
CA GLN A 24 -7.01 6.23 2.80
C GLN A 24 -7.63 6.17 1.39
N HIS A 25 -6.97 5.51 0.45
CA HIS A 25 -7.49 5.29 -0.90
C HIS A 25 -8.77 4.44 -0.87
N ASP A 26 -8.76 3.31 -0.18
CA ASP A 26 -9.92 2.41 -0.05
C ASP A 26 -11.11 3.14 0.62
N GLU A 27 -10.84 3.96 1.64
CA GLU A 27 -11.84 4.80 2.31
C GLU A 27 -12.43 5.84 1.35
N ALA A 28 -11.58 6.53 0.57
CA ALA A 28 -12.02 7.51 -0.41
C ALA A 28 -12.91 6.88 -1.50
N MET A 29 -12.56 5.68 -1.98
CA MET A 29 -13.39 4.94 -2.94
C MET A 29 -14.73 4.52 -2.33
N SER A 30 -14.73 4.07 -1.07
CA SER A 30 -15.97 3.76 -0.35
C SER A 30 -16.89 4.99 -0.22
N LYS A 31 -16.33 6.14 0.15
CA LYS A 31 -17.07 7.43 0.20
C LYS A 31 -17.59 7.82 -1.18
N MET A 32 -16.79 7.69 -2.23
CA MET A 32 -17.21 7.98 -3.60
C MET A 32 -18.39 7.10 -4.01
N ARG A 33 -18.35 5.80 -3.71
CA ARG A 33 -19.48 4.89 -3.96
C ARG A 33 -20.74 5.35 -3.23
N THR A 34 -20.63 5.68 -1.94
CA THR A 34 -21.78 6.15 -1.15
C THR A 34 -22.36 7.43 -1.72
N LEU A 35 -21.53 8.39 -2.15
CA LEU A 35 -22.01 9.63 -2.80
C LEU A 35 -22.74 9.33 -4.10
N ILE A 36 -22.18 8.48 -4.97
CA ILE A 36 -22.78 8.10 -6.25
C ILE A 36 -24.14 7.40 -6.03
N LEU A 37 -24.22 6.51 -5.04
CA LEU A 37 -25.46 5.83 -4.70
C LEU A 37 -26.46 6.76 -3.99
N GLY A 38 -26.00 7.73 -3.19
CA GLY A 38 -26.84 8.72 -2.52
C GLY A 38 -27.50 9.72 -3.47
N LEU A 39 -26.87 10.01 -4.61
CA LEU A 39 -27.47 10.83 -5.66
C LEU A 39 -28.77 10.23 -6.25
N ASN A 40 -29.01 8.92 -6.03
CA ASN A 40 -30.25 8.20 -6.40
C ASN A 40 -31.50 8.80 -5.74
N GLU A 41 -31.36 9.45 -4.59
CA GLU A 41 -32.50 10.09 -3.90
C GLU A 41 -32.92 11.42 -4.54
N VAL A 42 -32.02 12.05 -5.31
CA VAL A 42 -32.21 13.42 -5.84
C VAL A 42 -32.38 13.44 -7.37
N PHE A 43 -31.74 12.53 -8.09
CA PHE A 43 -31.71 12.53 -9.56
C PHE A 43 -31.95 11.11 -10.10
N LYS A 44 -33.22 10.74 -10.34
CA LYS A 44 -33.60 9.47 -10.97
C LYS A 44 -33.66 9.61 -12.50
N GLY A 45 -32.82 8.87 -13.23
CA GLY A 45 -32.86 8.80 -14.70
C GLY A 45 -31.56 8.29 -15.33
N ASP A 46 -31.54 8.19 -16.67
CA ASP A 46 -30.45 7.58 -17.46
C ASP A 46 -29.03 8.13 -17.16
N ALA A 47 -28.93 9.40 -16.74
CA ALA A 47 -27.66 10.02 -16.36
C ALA A 47 -27.04 9.40 -15.09
N GLN A 48 -27.88 8.90 -14.18
CA GLN A 48 -27.46 8.20 -12.97
C GLN A 48 -26.89 6.82 -13.32
N ASP A 49 -27.62 6.05 -14.14
CA ASP A 49 -27.18 4.72 -14.57
C ASP A 49 -25.84 4.79 -15.30
N ALA A 50 -25.66 5.82 -16.12
CA ALA A 50 -24.37 6.11 -16.76
C ALA A 50 -23.25 6.40 -15.75
N LEU A 51 -23.53 7.15 -14.67
CA LEU A 51 -22.54 7.48 -13.64
C LEU A 51 -22.15 6.24 -12.80
N VAL A 52 -23.14 5.43 -12.39
CA VAL A 52 -22.91 4.18 -11.67
C VAL A 52 -22.12 3.20 -12.53
N ALA A 53 -22.54 3.00 -13.79
CA ALA A 53 -21.83 2.13 -14.74
C ALA A 53 -20.39 2.60 -14.97
N LYS A 54 -20.17 3.92 -15.06
CA LYS A 54 -18.81 4.47 -15.19
C LYS A 54 -17.97 4.17 -13.95
N TYR A 55 -18.52 4.33 -12.76
CA TYR A 55 -17.82 4.01 -11.51
C TYR A 55 -17.47 2.52 -11.41
N GLU A 56 -18.43 1.65 -11.71
CA GLU A 56 -18.22 0.19 -11.72
C GLU A 56 -17.15 -0.21 -12.74
N SER A 57 -17.13 0.42 -13.92
CA SER A 57 -16.08 0.20 -14.92
C SER A 57 -14.68 0.58 -14.44
N MET A 58 -14.57 1.49 -13.46
CA MET A 58 -13.31 1.95 -12.89
C MET A 58 -12.88 1.19 -11.64
N GLN A 59 -13.76 0.36 -11.04
CA GLN A 59 -13.41 -0.49 -9.89
C GLN A 59 -12.14 -1.33 -10.11
N PRO A 60 -11.91 -1.97 -11.27
CA PRO A 60 -10.67 -2.71 -11.51
C PRO A 60 -9.44 -1.83 -11.37
N THR A 61 -9.47 -0.59 -11.86
CA THR A 61 -8.36 0.35 -11.74
C THR A 61 -8.10 0.73 -10.27
N PHE A 62 -9.15 0.98 -9.49
CA PHE A 62 -9.02 1.29 -8.06
C PHE A 62 -8.45 0.13 -7.27
N ASN A 63 -8.92 -1.09 -7.57
CA ASN A 63 -8.43 -2.32 -6.94
C ASN A 63 -6.97 -2.58 -7.30
N ASN A 64 -6.60 -2.40 -8.58
CA ASN A 64 -5.22 -2.54 -9.03
C ASN A 64 -4.28 -1.56 -8.33
N PHE A 65 -4.71 -0.30 -8.11
CA PHE A 65 -3.92 0.67 -7.38
C PHE A 65 -3.74 0.28 -5.90
N SER A 66 -4.82 -0.18 -5.25
CA SER A 66 -4.77 -0.69 -3.86
C SER A 66 -3.84 -1.90 -3.73
N GLN A 67 -3.87 -2.81 -4.71
CA GLN A 67 -2.97 -3.96 -4.79
C GLN A 67 -1.51 -3.53 -5.01
N MET A 68 -1.26 -2.58 -5.91
CA MET A 68 0.08 -2.04 -6.17
C MET A 68 0.70 -1.46 -4.90
N LEU A 69 -0.06 -0.68 -4.11
CA LEU A 69 0.42 -0.16 -2.82
C LEU A 69 0.79 -1.27 -1.84
N GLU A 70 -0.01 -2.34 -1.78
CA GLU A 70 0.29 -3.51 -0.94
C GLU A 70 1.53 -4.26 -1.41
N GLU A 71 1.72 -4.41 -2.72
CA GLU A 71 2.90 -5.06 -3.30
C GLU A 71 4.20 -4.27 -2.99
N TYR A 72 4.16 -2.95 -3.10
CA TYR A 72 5.28 -2.11 -2.68
C TYR A 72 5.55 -2.20 -1.18
N ALA A 73 4.51 -2.22 -0.34
CA ALA A 73 4.68 -2.40 1.11
C ALA A 73 5.30 -3.77 1.45
N LYS A 74 4.89 -4.84 0.75
CA LYS A 74 5.49 -6.18 0.88
C LYS A 74 6.94 -6.21 0.43
N LEU A 75 7.28 -5.51 -0.66
CA LEU A 75 8.65 -5.40 -1.14
C LEU A 75 9.55 -4.76 -0.07
N LEU A 76 9.11 -3.65 0.52
CA LEU A 76 9.85 -2.95 1.58
C LEU A 76 10.04 -3.83 2.83
N ASN A 77 8.99 -4.51 3.29
CA ASN A 77 9.10 -5.47 4.40
C ASN A 77 10.07 -6.61 4.09
N THR A 78 10.02 -7.16 2.87
CA THR A 78 10.91 -8.25 2.43
C THR A 78 12.37 -7.78 2.41
N SER A 79 12.61 -6.57 1.91
CA SER A 79 13.94 -5.96 1.96
C SER A 79 14.41 -5.75 3.40
N ALA A 80 13.55 -5.28 4.30
CA ALA A 80 13.87 -5.09 5.72
C ALA A 80 14.30 -6.41 6.38
N GLN A 81 13.54 -7.48 6.14
CA GLN A 81 13.86 -8.81 6.64
C GLN A 81 15.21 -9.32 6.14
N LYS A 82 15.48 -9.21 4.82
CA LYS A 82 16.77 -9.62 4.23
C LYS A 82 17.96 -8.84 4.81
N PHE A 83 17.78 -7.54 5.05
CA PHE A 83 18.81 -6.72 5.70
C PHE A 83 19.09 -7.23 7.12
N GLN A 84 18.04 -7.48 7.90
CA GLN A 84 18.17 -7.98 9.27
C GLN A 84 18.83 -9.37 9.33
N GLU A 85 18.44 -10.29 8.44
CA GLU A 85 19.04 -11.63 8.35
C GLU A 85 20.54 -11.56 8.00
N THR A 86 20.90 -10.67 7.07
CA THR A 86 22.30 -10.47 6.66
C THR A 86 23.12 -9.90 7.81
N ASP A 87 22.60 -8.91 8.53
CA ASP A 87 23.29 -8.28 9.67
C ASP A 87 23.53 -9.27 10.82
N GLN A 88 22.52 -10.06 11.17
CA GLN A 88 22.64 -11.13 12.18
C GLN A 88 23.67 -12.21 11.79
N SER A 89 23.70 -12.58 10.50
CA SER A 89 24.68 -13.52 9.97
C SER A 89 26.12 -12.99 10.05
N LEU A 90 26.31 -11.70 9.73
CA LEU A 90 27.60 -11.03 9.88
C LEU A 90 28.05 -10.96 11.33
N GLN A 91 27.14 -10.58 12.25
CA GLN A 91 27.42 -10.55 13.69
C GLN A 91 27.87 -11.93 14.21
N THR A 92 27.16 -12.99 13.82
CA THR A 92 27.51 -14.37 14.20
C THR A 92 28.89 -14.76 13.68
N SER A 93 29.19 -14.42 12.41
CA SER A 93 30.47 -14.72 11.78
C SER A 93 31.64 -13.98 12.45
N ILE A 94 31.45 -12.71 12.80
CA ILE A 94 32.46 -11.90 13.50
C ILE A 94 32.72 -12.43 14.91
N ASN A 95 31.66 -12.77 15.65
CA ASN A 95 31.80 -13.34 17.01
C ASN A 95 32.47 -14.73 17.00
N GLY A 96 32.32 -15.49 15.90
CA GLY A 96 33.01 -16.76 15.69
C GLY A 96 34.47 -16.59 15.24
N PHE A 97 34.83 -15.44 14.67
CA PHE A 97 36.19 -15.16 14.22
C PHE A 97 37.06 -14.71 15.41
N GLY A 98 37.84 -15.65 15.96
CA GLY A 98 38.73 -15.39 17.10
C GLY A 98 38.57 -16.34 18.29
N ASN A 99 37.67 -17.33 18.19
CA ASN A 99 37.68 -18.53 19.03
C ASN A 99 38.39 -19.68 18.31
#